data_AF-A0A8T7DVL5-F1
#
_entry.id   AF-A0A8T7DVL5-F1
#
_cell.length_a   1.000
_cell.length_b   1.000
_cell.length_c   1.000
_cell.angle_alpha   90.00
_cell.angle_beta   90.00
_cell.angle_gamma   90.00
#
_symmetry.space_group_name_H-M   'P 1'
#
loop_
_entity.id
_entity.type
_entity.pdbx_description
1 polymer ?
#
loop_
_entity_poly.entity_id
_entity_poly.type
_entity_poly.pdbx_seq_one_letter_code
_entity_poly.pdbx_strand_id
1 'polypeptide(L)'
;MTKENETKDELSDLLSSLAEDLINLMIREHQYIHQELDHVRHLVGDAARALTNGFDEMNILAIEHNTMVTLALQLNNANNKELLEKCKRTEKQHRDTQLKIVTALQFDDIVQQLTSHAQSRAISIQDMFKRLNDALQKLKHLDHRDDPGFISSIHELKRDVEKFRIELEKENPVKQTSMAIGRTELF
;
A
#
# COMPACT_ATOMS: atom_id res chain seq x y z
N MET A 1 26.66 -35.73 32.69
CA MET A 1 25.97 -34.45 32.47
C MET A 1 24.65 -34.54 33.22
N THR A 2 24.39 -33.61 34.12
CA THR A 2 23.23 -33.60 35.02
C THR A 2 22.02 -32.98 34.31
N LYS A 3 20.80 -33.47 34.60
CA LYS A 3 19.51 -32.98 34.04
C LYS A 3 19.38 -31.44 34.01
N GLU A 4 19.99 -30.77 34.99
CA GLU A 4 20.01 -29.30 35.13
C GLU A 4 20.76 -28.56 34.00
N ASN A 5 21.71 -29.22 33.32
CA ASN A 5 22.35 -28.67 32.13
C ASN A 5 21.48 -28.84 30.87
N GLU A 6 20.74 -29.96 30.76
CA GLU A 6 19.84 -30.22 29.63
C GLU A 6 18.68 -29.21 29.60
N THR A 7 18.07 -28.89 30.75
CA THR A 7 17.00 -27.88 30.84
C THR A 7 17.47 -26.46 30.56
N LYS A 8 18.73 -26.13 30.89
CA LYS A 8 19.31 -24.80 30.58
C LYS A 8 19.58 -24.64 29.10
N ASP A 9 20.07 -25.68 28.44
CA ASP A 9 20.32 -25.67 27.00
C ASP A 9 18.97 -25.57 26.23
N GLU A 10 17.97 -26.37 26.62
CA GLU A 10 16.62 -26.30 26.02
C GLU A 10 15.96 -24.92 26.19
N LEU A 11 16.10 -24.30 27.36
CA LEU A 11 15.54 -22.97 27.61
C LEU A 11 16.25 -21.88 26.80
N SER A 12 17.58 -21.97 26.70
CA SER A 12 18.40 -21.08 25.89
C SER A 12 18.01 -21.17 24.42
N ASP A 13 17.80 -22.38 23.91
CA ASP A 13 17.35 -22.63 22.54
C ASP A 13 15.93 -22.08 22.29
N LEU A 14 15.02 -22.25 23.26
CA LEU A 14 13.64 -21.76 23.17
C LEU A 14 13.57 -20.23 23.10
N LEU A 15 14.36 -19.55 23.96
CA LEU A 15 14.46 -18.08 23.98
C LEU A 15 15.13 -17.55 22.71
N SER A 16 16.19 -18.21 22.24
CA SER A 16 16.91 -17.83 21.02
C SER A 16 16.00 -17.97 19.80
N SER A 17 15.27 -19.08 19.68
CA SER A 17 14.30 -19.28 18.59
C SER A 17 13.14 -18.27 18.65
N LEU A 18 12.61 -17.95 19.83
CA LEU A 18 11.59 -16.91 19.96
C LEU A 18 12.11 -15.53 19.52
N ALA A 19 13.35 -15.18 19.92
CA ALA A 19 13.96 -13.92 19.51
C ALA A 19 14.16 -13.85 17.99
N GLU A 20 14.58 -14.96 17.36
CA GLU A 20 14.71 -15.08 15.92
C GLU A 20 13.35 -14.94 15.21
N ASP A 21 12.31 -15.64 15.67
CA ASP A 21 10.95 -15.56 15.11
C ASP A 21 10.43 -14.11 15.15
N LEU A 22 10.67 -13.41 16.26
CA LEU A 22 10.29 -12.00 16.43
C LEU A 22 11.05 -11.07 15.50
N ILE A 23 12.37 -11.20 15.41
CA ILE A 23 13.20 -10.37 14.53
C ILE A 23 12.80 -10.59 13.08
N ASN A 24 12.60 -11.84 12.67
CA ASN A 24 12.18 -12.19 11.31
C ASN A 24 10.80 -11.60 10.99
N LEU A 25 9.84 -11.71 11.91
CA LEU A 25 8.53 -11.10 11.74
C LEU A 25 8.65 -9.57 11.62
N MET A 26 9.43 -8.92 12.48
CA MET A 26 9.63 -7.47 12.41
C MET A 26 10.26 -7.00 11.11
N ILE A 27 11.34 -7.66 10.66
CA ILE A 27 12.03 -7.32 9.41
C ILE A 27 11.06 -7.45 8.25
N ARG A 28 10.33 -8.57 8.20
CA ARG A 28 9.34 -8.84 7.17
C ARG A 28 8.27 -7.74 7.15
N GLU A 29 7.63 -7.45 8.27
CA GLU A 29 6.54 -6.49 8.34
C GLU A 29 6.99 -5.06 8.01
N HIS A 30 8.20 -4.68 8.43
CA HIS A 30 8.81 -3.42 8.03
C HIS A 30 9.05 -3.34 6.52
N GLN A 31 9.53 -4.43 5.90
CA GLN A 31 9.70 -4.49 4.44
C GLN A 31 8.37 -4.37 3.70
N TYR A 32 7.29 -5.00 4.19
CA TYR A 32 5.95 -4.88 3.59
C TYR A 32 5.42 -3.44 3.64
N ILE A 33 5.46 -2.80 4.82
CA ILE A 33 5.04 -1.39 4.96
C ILE A 33 5.87 -0.49 4.03
N HIS A 34 7.19 -0.72 3.96
CA HIS A 34 8.05 0.06 3.09
C HIS A 34 7.67 -0.09 1.61
N GLN A 35 7.40 -1.32 1.16
CA GLN A 35 6.96 -1.60 -0.21
C GLN A 35 5.59 -0.99 -0.51
N GLU A 36 4.64 -1.05 0.42
CA GLU A 36 3.32 -0.43 0.29
C GLU A 36 3.43 1.09 0.14
N LEU A 37 4.20 1.75 1.01
CA LEU A 37 4.43 3.20 0.94
C LEU A 37 5.17 3.61 -0.33
N ASP A 38 6.15 2.82 -0.77
CA ASP A 38 6.86 3.07 -2.02
C ASP A 38 5.93 2.92 -3.22
N HIS A 39 5.03 1.93 -3.21
CA HIS A 39 4.00 1.78 -4.25
C HIS A 39 3.03 2.97 -4.28
N VAL A 40 2.53 3.41 -3.12
CA VAL A 40 1.70 4.63 -3.00
C VAL A 40 2.44 5.82 -3.60
N ARG A 41 3.71 6.03 -3.25
CA ARG A 41 4.52 7.14 -3.78
C ARG A 41 4.58 7.13 -5.31
N HIS A 42 4.78 5.97 -5.93
CA HIS A 42 4.83 5.86 -7.39
C HIS A 42 3.48 6.18 -8.03
N LEU A 43 2.38 5.64 -7.48
CA LEU A 43 1.04 5.95 -7.96
C LEU A 43 0.71 7.45 -7.81
N VAL A 44 1.11 8.11 -6.71
CA VAL A 44 0.97 9.58 -6.55
C VAL A 44 1.73 10.31 -7.64
N GLY A 45 2.99 9.92 -7.85
CA GLY A 45 3.85 10.56 -8.85
C GLY A 45 3.31 10.41 -10.27
N ASP A 46 2.73 9.25 -10.60
CA ASP A 46 2.13 8.98 -11.90
C ASP A 46 0.81 9.74 -12.09
N ALA A 47 -0.07 9.75 -11.10
CA ALA A 47 -1.33 10.50 -11.14
C ALA A 47 -1.08 12.01 -11.26
N ALA A 48 -0.16 12.56 -10.46
CA ALA A 48 0.21 13.98 -10.54
C ALA A 48 0.74 14.35 -11.93
N ARG A 49 1.63 13.53 -12.50
CA ARG A 49 2.12 13.73 -13.87
C ARG A 49 1.01 13.63 -14.91
N ALA A 50 0.10 12.67 -14.77
CA ALA A 50 -1.04 12.50 -15.68
C ALA A 50 -1.99 13.69 -15.62
N LEU A 51 -2.24 14.26 -14.44
CA LEU A 51 -3.03 15.47 -14.26
C LEU A 51 -2.35 16.67 -14.90
N THR A 52 -1.08 16.93 -14.60
CA THR A 52 -0.34 18.06 -15.18
C THR A 52 -0.35 17.99 -16.71
N ASN A 53 0.06 16.84 -17.26
CA ASN A 53 0.09 16.65 -18.71
C ASN A 53 -1.31 16.74 -19.33
N GLY A 54 -2.33 16.20 -18.65
CA GLY A 54 -3.71 16.26 -19.11
C GLY A 54 -4.25 17.69 -19.13
N PHE A 55 -3.98 18.50 -18.10
CA PHE A 55 -4.39 19.90 -18.06
C PHE A 55 -3.66 20.75 -19.10
N ASP A 56 -2.36 20.54 -19.30
CA ASP A 56 -1.59 21.21 -20.35
C ASP A 56 -2.14 20.87 -21.75
N GLU A 57 -2.41 19.58 -22.01
CA GLU A 57 -2.98 19.11 -23.27
C GLU A 57 -4.40 19.65 -23.48
N MET A 58 -5.24 19.65 -22.43
CA MET A 58 -6.57 20.26 -22.49
C MET A 58 -6.52 21.75 -22.81
N ASN A 59 -5.57 22.49 -22.23
CA ASN A 59 -5.44 23.93 -22.47
C ASN A 59 -5.04 24.21 -23.92
N ILE A 60 -4.11 23.42 -24.47
CA ILE A 60 -3.73 23.48 -25.90
C ILE A 60 -4.96 23.19 -26.78
N LEU A 61 -5.66 22.08 -26.52
CA LEU A 61 -6.85 21.68 -27.28
C LEU A 61 -7.97 22.73 -27.20
N ALA A 62 -8.15 23.38 -26.05
CA ALA A 62 -9.14 24.44 -25.86
C ALA A 62 -8.79 25.70 -26.69
N ILE A 63 -7.52 26.10 -26.71
CA ILE A 63 -7.03 27.21 -27.55
C ILE A 63 -7.24 26.88 -29.04
N GLU A 64 -6.90 25.66 -29.47
CA GLU A 64 -7.11 25.20 -30.84
C GLU A 64 -8.59 25.19 -31.21
N HIS A 65 -9.45 24.67 -30.33
CA HIS A 65 -10.90 24.66 -30.51
C HIS A 65 -11.46 26.07 -30.65
N ASN A 66 -11.10 26.99 -29.75
CA ASN A 66 -11.53 28.40 -29.83
C ASN A 66 -11.08 29.08 -31.13
N THR A 67 -9.86 28.79 -31.58
CA THR A 67 -9.34 29.31 -32.86
C THR A 67 -10.15 28.78 -34.03
N MET A 68 -10.46 27.48 -34.05
CA MET A 68 -11.27 26.87 -35.11
C MET A 68 -12.70 27.41 -35.15
N VAL A 69 -13.35 27.58 -33.99
CA VAL A 69 -14.69 28.17 -33.89
C VAL A 69 -14.67 29.61 -34.42
N THR A 70 -13.66 30.39 -34.05
CA THR A 70 -13.50 31.78 -34.55
C THR A 70 -13.36 31.81 -36.07
N LEU A 71 -12.54 30.91 -36.65
CA LEU A 71 -12.35 30.81 -38.10
C LEU A 71 -13.60 30.30 -38.84
N ALA A 72 -14.40 29.44 -38.21
CA ALA A 72 -15.65 28.93 -38.77
C ALA A 72 -16.78 29.98 -38.76
N LEU A 73 -16.75 30.92 -37.80
CA LEU A 73 -17.70 32.04 -37.70
C LEU A 73 -17.41 33.16 -38.72
N GLN A 74 -16.24 33.18 -39.35
CA GLN A 74 -15.93 34.11 -40.43
C GLN A 74 -16.70 33.71 -41.70
N LEU A 75 -17.62 34.58 -42.15
CA LEU A 75 -18.43 34.40 -43.36
C LEU A 75 -17.54 34.16 -44.61
N ASN A 76 -17.90 33.17 -45.45
CA ASN A 76 -17.21 32.74 -46.68
C ASN A 76 -15.92 31.89 -46.54
N ASN A 77 -15.74 31.14 -45.46
CA ASN A 77 -14.60 30.23 -45.37
C ASN A 77 -14.75 29.00 -46.31
N ALA A 78 -14.05 29.01 -47.45
CA ALA A 78 -14.04 27.92 -48.43
C ALA A 78 -13.54 26.57 -47.84
N ASN A 79 -12.85 26.60 -46.71
CA ASN A 79 -12.29 25.44 -46.02
C ASN A 79 -13.18 24.88 -44.90
N ASN A 80 -14.47 25.24 -44.84
CA ASN A 80 -15.38 24.84 -43.76
C ASN A 80 -15.44 23.32 -43.51
N LYS A 81 -15.30 22.48 -44.55
CA LYS A 81 -15.30 21.02 -44.41
C LYS A 81 -14.04 20.51 -43.70
N GLU A 82 -12.88 21.09 -44.00
CA GLU A 82 -11.61 20.71 -43.36
C GLU A 82 -11.56 21.19 -41.90
N LEU A 83 -12.06 22.41 -41.64
CA LEU A 83 -12.24 22.95 -40.29
C LEU A 83 -13.16 22.06 -39.44
N LEU A 84 -14.28 21.59 -40.01
CA LEU A 84 -15.20 20.69 -39.32
C LEU A 84 -14.53 19.37 -38.93
N GLU A 85 -13.75 18.76 -39.83
CA GLU A 85 -13.01 17.52 -39.54
C GLU A 85 -11.87 17.71 -38.55
N LYS A 86 -11.20 18.87 -38.55
CA LYS A 86 -10.22 19.23 -37.53
C LYS A 86 -10.89 19.43 -36.16
N CYS A 87 -12.07 20.06 -36.13
CA CYS A 87 -12.85 20.26 -34.92
C CYS A 87 -13.27 18.92 -34.29
N LYS A 88 -13.82 17.98 -35.08
CA LYS A 88 -14.17 16.63 -34.61
C LYS A 88 -12.98 15.85 -34.04
N ARG A 89 -11.80 15.97 -34.65
CA ARG A 89 -10.57 15.34 -34.15
C ARG A 89 -10.16 15.93 -32.80
N THR A 90 -10.18 17.25 -32.70
CA THR A 90 -9.84 17.99 -31.47
C THR A 90 -10.82 17.67 -30.35
N GLU A 91 -12.12 17.58 -30.63
CA GLU A 91 -13.13 17.14 -29.66
C GLU A 91 -12.91 15.71 -29.18
N LYS A 92 -12.51 14.80 -30.08
CA LYS A 92 -12.17 13.43 -29.69
C LYS A 92 -10.97 13.43 -28.74
N GLN A 93 -9.91 14.17 -29.08
CA GLN A 93 -8.74 14.31 -28.22
C GLN A 93 -9.12 14.92 -26.86
N HIS A 94 -10.01 15.92 -26.84
CA HIS A 94 -10.48 16.53 -25.61
C HIS A 94 -11.20 15.53 -24.70
N ARG A 95 -12.06 14.66 -25.27
CA ARG A 95 -12.73 13.58 -24.51
C ARG A 95 -11.73 12.54 -24.00
N ASP A 96 -10.77 12.14 -24.82
CA ASP A 96 -9.76 11.16 -24.43
C ASP A 96 -8.87 11.70 -23.30
N THR A 97 -8.48 12.98 -23.35
CA THR A 97 -7.71 13.65 -22.29
C THR A 97 -8.55 13.86 -21.03
N GLN A 98 -9.82 14.22 -21.14
CA GLN A 98 -10.74 14.26 -20.00
C GLN A 98 -10.85 12.92 -19.28
N LEU A 99 -10.94 11.81 -20.03
CA LEU A 99 -10.97 10.48 -19.43
C LEU A 99 -9.68 10.19 -18.64
N LYS A 100 -8.50 10.52 -19.19
CA LYS A 100 -7.21 10.36 -18.48
C LYS A 100 -7.17 11.17 -17.18
N ILE A 101 -7.64 12.41 -17.20
CA ILE A 101 -7.71 13.27 -16.00
C ILE A 101 -8.64 12.65 -14.97
N VAL A 102 -9.84 12.21 -15.37
CA VAL A 102 -10.81 11.57 -14.47
C VAL A 102 -10.20 10.32 -13.84
N THR A 103 -9.54 9.47 -14.62
CA THR A 103 -8.84 8.29 -14.10
C THR A 103 -7.71 8.69 -13.13
N ALA A 104 -6.96 9.75 -13.42
CA ALA A 104 -5.94 10.25 -12.52
C ALA A 104 -6.52 10.87 -11.24
N LEU A 105 -7.75 11.39 -11.27
CA LEU A 105 -8.46 11.87 -10.07
C LEU A 105 -8.99 10.72 -9.20
N GLN A 106 -9.31 9.56 -9.78
CA GLN A 106 -9.69 8.36 -9.02
C GLN A 106 -8.56 7.81 -8.14
N PHE A 107 -7.33 8.32 -8.32
CA PHE A 107 -6.18 8.00 -7.49
C PHE A 107 -6.38 8.31 -5.99
N ASP A 108 -7.13 9.36 -5.64
CA ASP A 108 -7.36 9.73 -4.24
C ASP A 108 -7.98 8.58 -3.41
N ASP A 109 -8.91 7.82 -4.02
CA ASP A 109 -9.53 6.65 -3.39
C ASP A 109 -8.51 5.52 -3.17
N ILE A 110 -7.64 5.27 -4.16
CA ILE A 110 -6.56 4.27 -4.06
C ILE A 110 -5.55 4.66 -2.97
N VAL A 111 -5.18 5.95 -2.87
CA VAL A 111 -4.30 6.44 -1.79
C VAL A 111 -4.94 6.25 -0.43
N GLN A 112 -6.20 6.64 -0.29
CA GLN A 112 -6.90 6.53 0.99
C GLN A 112 -6.96 5.08 1.45
N GLN A 113 -7.25 4.15 0.55
CA GLN A 113 -7.29 2.72 0.85
C GLN A 113 -5.91 2.17 1.22
N LEU A 114 -4.88 2.44 0.42
CA LEU A 114 -3.51 1.97 0.71
C LEU A 114 -2.96 2.58 2.01
N THR A 115 -3.25 3.86 2.26
CA THR A 115 -2.84 4.54 3.50
C THR A 115 -3.59 3.97 4.70
N SER A 116 -4.89 3.73 4.58
CA SER A 116 -5.69 3.08 5.62
C SER A 116 -5.19 1.67 5.92
N HIS A 117 -4.81 0.91 4.89
CA HIS A 117 -4.23 -0.43 5.03
C HIS A 117 -2.89 -0.37 5.77
N ALA A 118 -1.96 0.46 5.32
CA ALA A 118 -0.65 0.63 5.97
C ALA A 118 -0.80 1.09 7.43
N GLN A 119 -1.77 1.97 7.72
CA GLN A 119 -2.09 2.40 9.08
C GLN A 119 -2.64 1.24 9.92
N SER A 120 -3.58 0.46 9.39
CA SER A 120 -4.13 -0.72 10.08
C SER A 120 -3.01 -1.70 10.43
N ARG A 121 -2.14 -2.02 9.46
CA ARG A 121 -1.00 -2.93 9.65
C ARG A 121 -0.02 -2.41 10.71
N ALA A 122 0.28 -1.11 10.70
CA ALA A 122 1.13 -0.48 11.71
C ALA A 122 0.52 -0.57 13.12
N ILE A 123 -0.80 -0.41 13.25
CA ILE A 123 -1.52 -0.59 14.52
C ILE A 123 -1.43 -2.05 14.99
N SER A 124 -1.68 -3.02 14.10
CA SER A 124 -1.57 -4.46 14.40
C SER A 124 -0.17 -4.84 14.91
N ILE A 125 0.88 -4.31 14.27
CA ILE A 125 2.28 -4.51 14.71
C ILE A 125 2.52 -3.87 16.08
N GLN A 126 2.02 -2.65 16.31
CA GLN A 126 2.17 -1.97 17.60
C GLN A 126 1.49 -2.75 18.73
N ASP A 127 0.29 -3.27 18.48
CA ASP A 127 -0.45 -4.10 19.44
C ASP A 127 0.29 -5.40 19.74
N MET A 128 0.86 -6.05 18.72
CA MET A 128 1.75 -7.19 18.90
C MET A 128 2.92 -6.85 19.83
N PHE A 129 3.66 -5.78 19.55
CA PHE A 129 4.79 -5.35 20.39
C PHE A 129 4.38 -5.07 21.84
N LYS A 130 3.21 -4.47 22.04
CA LYS A 130 2.69 -4.21 23.38
C LYS A 130 2.43 -5.52 24.13
N ARG A 131 1.79 -6.50 23.49
CA ARG A 131 1.54 -7.81 24.10
C ARG A 131 2.83 -8.59 24.37
N LEU A 132 3.79 -8.53 23.45
CA LEU A 132 5.11 -9.12 23.64
C LEU A 132 5.82 -8.51 24.84
N ASN A 133 5.82 -7.18 24.94
CA ASN A 133 6.40 -6.49 26.10
C ASN A 133 5.70 -6.88 27.40
N ASP A 134 4.36 -6.92 27.42
CA ASP A 134 3.60 -7.32 28.60
C ASP A 134 3.91 -8.77 29.03
N ALA A 135 4.07 -9.69 28.06
CA ALA A 135 4.47 -11.07 28.32
C ALA A 135 5.91 -11.17 28.84
N LEU A 136 6.85 -10.40 28.27
CA LEU A 136 8.24 -10.33 28.75
C LEU A 136 8.34 -9.75 30.17
N GLN A 137 7.52 -8.75 30.52
CA GLN A 137 7.46 -8.23 31.89
C GLN A 137 6.95 -9.29 32.87
N LYS A 138 5.92 -10.07 32.50
CA LYS A 138 5.44 -11.20 33.32
C LYS A 138 6.54 -12.25 33.51
N LEU A 139 7.25 -12.60 32.44
CA LEU A 139 8.37 -13.55 32.48
C LEU A 139 9.49 -13.08 33.43
N LYS A 140 9.79 -11.78 33.48
CA LYS A 140 10.82 -11.22 34.37
C LYS A 140 10.52 -11.43 35.86
N HIS A 141 9.25 -11.62 36.22
CA HIS A 141 8.82 -11.83 37.61
C HIS A 141 8.70 -13.31 38.00
N LEU A 142 8.93 -14.24 37.07
CA LEU A 142 8.89 -15.68 37.31
C LEU A 142 10.31 -16.19 37.63
N ASP A 143 10.40 -17.17 38.54
CA ASP A 143 11.67 -17.80 38.86
C ASP A 143 12.08 -18.76 37.73
N HIS A 144 13.21 -18.43 37.11
CA HIS A 144 13.72 -19.05 35.88
C HIS A 144 14.39 -20.40 36.15
N ARG A 145 14.55 -20.79 37.42
CA ARG A 145 15.25 -22.04 37.78
C ARG A 145 14.36 -23.27 37.88
N ASP A 146 13.07 -23.13 38.23
CA ASP A 146 12.23 -24.31 38.50
C ASP A 146 10.71 -24.09 38.32
N ASP A 147 10.25 -22.97 37.75
CA ASP A 147 8.80 -22.75 37.53
C ASP A 147 8.34 -23.32 36.17
N PRO A 148 7.51 -24.40 36.12
CA PRO A 148 6.90 -24.87 34.87
C PRO A 148 6.09 -23.78 34.17
N GLY A 149 5.60 -22.79 34.92
CA GLY A 149 4.93 -21.59 34.43
C GLY A 149 5.83 -20.72 33.55
N PHE A 150 7.15 -20.71 33.76
CA PHE A 150 8.10 -19.96 32.92
C PHE A 150 8.19 -20.56 31.52
N ILE A 151 8.42 -21.87 31.42
CA ILE A 151 8.49 -22.58 30.13
C ILE A 151 7.14 -22.52 29.40
N SER A 152 6.02 -22.69 30.13
CA SER A 152 4.67 -22.57 29.56
C SER A 152 4.43 -21.16 28.98
N SER A 153 4.87 -20.12 29.68
CA SER A 153 4.72 -18.72 29.24
C SER A 153 5.52 -18.42 27.95
N ILE A 154 6.71 -19.01 27.78
CA ILE A 154 7.47 -18.88 26.51
C ILE A 154 6.75 -19.60 25.36
N HIS A 155 6.16 -20.77 25.61
CA HIS A 155 5.36 -21.49 24.60
C HIS A 155 4.08 -20.73 24.23
N GLU A 156 3.44 -20.06 25.18
CA GLU A 156 2.33 -19.13 24.90
C GLU A 156 2.80 -17.98 24.01
N LEU A 157 3.94 -17.38 24.33
CA LEU A 157 4.49 -16.28 23.56
C LEU A 157 4.80 -16.67 22.11
N LYS A 158 5.41 -17.85 21.90
CA LYS A 158 5.62 -18.39 20.54
C LYS A 158 4.31 -18.62 19.78
N ARG A 159 3.27 -19.15 20.46
CA ARG A 159 1.95 -19.34 19.83
C ARG A 159 1.31 -18.01 19.44
N ASP A 160 1.48 -16.97 20.25
CA ASP A 160 0.95 -15.65 19.93
C ASP A 160 1.71 -15.00 18.76
N VAL A 161 3.04 -15.12 18.70
CA VAL A 161 3.84 -14.69 17.53
C VAL A 161 3.36 -15.37 16.25
N GLU A 162 3.11 -16.68 16.30
CA GLU A 162 2.62 -17.42 15.14
C GLU A 162 1.21 -16.99 14.72
N LYS A 163 0.32 -16.72 15.67
CA LYS A 163 -1.01 -16.15 15.36
C LYS A 163 -0.90 -14.79 14.70
N PHE A 164 -0.04 -13.91 15.21
CA PHE A 164 0.19 -12.60 14.61
C PHE A 164 0.74 -12.73 13.19
N ARG A 165 1.68 -13.65 12.95
CA ARG A 165 2.18 -13.95 11.60
C ARG A 165 1.04 -14.34 10.66
N ILE A 166 0.14 -15.22 11.09
CA ILE A 166 -1.00 -15.68 10.29
C ILE A 166 -2.02 -14.55 10.04
N GLU A 167 -2.27 -13.69 11.02
CA GLU A 167 -3.16 -12.54 10.88
C GLU A 167 -2.60 -11.51 9.89
N LEU A 168 -1.33 -11.14 10.03
CA LEU A 168 -0.63 -10.21 9.14
C LEU A 168 -0.44 -10.76 7.71
N GLU A 169 -0.47 -12.09 7.53
CA GLU A 169 -0.50 -12.73 6.21
C GLU A 169 -1.82 -12.58 5.47
N LYS A 170 -2.94 -12.45 6.21
CA LYS A 170 -4.27 -12.24 5.62
C LYS A 170 -4.43 -10.80 5.15
N GLU A 171 -3.77 -9.84 5.81
CA GLU A 171 -3.69 -8.42 5.44
C GLU A 171 -2.74 -8.18 4.25
N ASN A 172 -2.74 -9.04 3.23
CA ASN A 172 -1.90 -8.82 2.05
C ASN A 172 -2.56 -7.77 1.13
N PRO A 173 -1.85 -6.70 0.76
CA PRO A 173 -2.41 -5.68 -0.12
C PRO A 173 -2.68 -6.27 -1.51
N VAL A 174 -3.85 -5.92 -2.07
CA VAL A 174 -4.20 -6.21 -3.45
C VAL A 174 -3.11 -5.66 -4.37
N LYS A 175 -2.51 -6.54 -5.18
CA LYS A 175 -1.47 -6.20 -6.16
C LYS A 175 -2.10 -5.51 -7.36
N GLN A 176 -2.46 -4.24 -7.25
CA GLN A 176 -2.90 -3.45 -8.39
C GLN A 176 -1.67 -3.01 -9.19
N THR A 177 -1.29 -3.80 -10.21
CA THR A 177 -0.10 -3.54 -11.03
C THR A 177 -0.32 -2.50 -12.13
N SER A 178 -1.56 -2.07 -12.40
CA SER A 178 -1.87 -1.07 -13.42
C SER A 178 -3.29 -0.48 -13.29
N MET A 179 -3.41 0.83 -13.50
CA MET A 179 -4.70 1.56 -13.60
C MET A 179 -5.43 1.36 -14.94
N ALA A 180 -4.83 0.66 -15.91
CA ALA A 180 -5.34 0.58 -17.28
C ALA A 180 -6.42 -0.49 -17.52
N ILE A 181 -6.65 -1.40 -16.56
CA ILE A 181 -7.57 -2.53 -16.72
C ILE A 181 -8.65 -2.40 -15.63
N GLY A 182 -9.84 -2.02 -16.08
CA GLY A 182 -10.94 -1.56 -15.23
C GLY A 182 -11.53 -2.61 -14.29
N ARG A 183 -12.23 -2.05 -13.29
CA ARG A 183 -13.01 -2.67 -12.19
C ARG A 183 -12.20 -3.60 -11.29
N THR A 184 -11.75 -3.05 -10.17
CA THR A 184 -11.25 -3.82 -9.05
C THR A 184 -12.20 -3.62 -7.88
N GLU A 185 -12.88 -4.68 -7.45
CA GLU A 185 -13.41 -4.76 -6.09
C GLU A 185 -12.21 -4.93 -5.17
N LEU A 186 -12.05 -4.00 -4.24
CA LEU A 186 -11.05 -4.08 -3.18
C LEU A 186 -11.67 -4.86 -2.02
N PHE A 187 -11.10 -6.02 -1.71
CA PHE A 187 -11.35 -6.79 -0.49
C PHE A 187 -10.07 -6.82 0.33
#